data_AF-A0A8J7PEY0-F1
#
_entry.id   AF-A0A8J7PEY0-F1
#
_cell.length_a   1.000
_cell.length_b   1.000
_cell.length_c   1.000
_cell.angle_alpha   90.00
_cell.angle_beta   90.00
_cell.angle_gamma   90.00
#
_symmetry.space_group_name_H-M   'P 1'
#
loop_
_entity.id
_entity.type
_entity.pdbx_description
1 polymer ?
#
loop_
_entity_poly.entity_id
_entity_poly.type
_entity_poly.pdbx_seq_one_letter_code
_entity_poly.pdbx_strand_id
1 'polypeptide(L)'
;MHQPRSNCRLYVLLARDSSDAVIIRRGPSKRVQLVSWQRDKDKFTPGQWLKGRIYERRCDLSPSGKYLLYFAASHKPPLYAWTAVSRPPFLSALALWPKGDCWGGGGLFVQEREIQLNHPSHQMALAEKNSLPKHFKIGRTNEQAGCGEDFPIYNLRLLRDGWQPIEKEESDSKEKTEPFYHFNLPITYSKTRPADASKRNNGDQLKMSICGIAEPNNPWYIVEYQIEASSGIILKELGRLDWADWDSNGDLLFAKQGKVFRSKNLIDSLELIDLRTNLYQEIAPESWATRW
;
A
#
# COMPACT_ATOMS: atom_id res chain seq x y z
N MET A 1 0.23 9.81 -29.21
CA MET A 1 1.24 10.59 -28.47
C MET A 1 1.69 9.78 -27.26
N HIS A 2 2.98 9.40 -27.18
CA HIS A 2 3.53 8.72 -26.00
C HIS A 2 3.80 9.74 -24.90
N GLN A 3 3.06 9.67 -23.79
CA GLN A 3 3.36 10.47 -22.60
C GLN A 3 4.73 10.05 -22.02
N PRO A 4 5.61 10.98 -21.65
CA PRO A 4 6.90 10.66 -21.07
C PRO A 4 6.76 9.89 -19.74
N ARG A 5 7.55 8.83 -19.61
CA ARG A 5 7.57 7.89 -18.46
C ARG A 5 7.78 8.63 -17.13
N SER A 6 6.87 8.42 -16.18
CA SER A 6 7.17 8.72 -14.78
C SER A 6 7.85 7.51 -14.13
N ASN A 7 9.13 7.66 -13.77
CA ASN A 7 9.87 6.71 -12.92
C ASN A 7 9.41 6.77 -11.45
N CYS A 8 8.44 7.64 -11.13
CA CYS A 8 7.87 7.81 -9.81
C CYS A 8 6.56 7.04 -9.71
N ARG A 9 6.48 6.12 -8.75
CA ARG A 9 5.30 5.31 -8.44
C ARG A 9 4.89 5.57 -7.00
N LEU A 10 3.60 5.71 -6.78
CA LEU A 10 3.06 5.98 -5.46
C LEU A 10 2.19 4.81 -5.02
N TYR A 11 2.28 4.47 -3.73
CA TYR A 11 1.31 3.63 -3.06
C TYR A 11 0.89 4.33 -1.78
N VAL A 12 -0.40 4.29 -1.44
CA VAL A 12 -0.91 5.00 -0.27
C VAL A 12 -1.46 4.00 0.74
N LEU A 13 -1.10 4.20 2.01
CA LEU A 13 -1.71 3.51 3.15
C LEU A 13 -2.57 4.52 3.90
N LEU A 14 -3.86 4.21 4.05
CA LEU A 14 -4.81 5.06 4.78
C LEU A 14 -4.92 4.59 6.24
N ALA A 15 -4.92 5.53 7.18
CA ALA A 15 -5.30 5.23 8.55
C ALA A 15 -6.82 5.02 8.60
N ARG A 16 -7.26 4.01 9.33
CA ARG A 16 -8.68 3.63 9.39
C ARG A 16 -9.50 4.44 10.41
N ASP A 17 -8.84 5.00 11.42
CA ASP A 17 -9.51 5.74 12.52
C ASP A 17 -9.13 7.24 12.52
N SER A 18 -8.46 7.73 11.47
CA SER A 18 -8.08 9.15 11.33
C SER A 18 -8.00 9.58 9.86
N SER A 19 -7.79 10.87 9.60
CA SER A 19 -7.53 11.41 8.25
C SER A 19 -6.08 11.22 7.80
N ASP A 20 -5.23 10.64 8.63
CA ASP A 20 -3.82 10.44 8.29
C ASP A 20 -3.66 9.36 7.23
N ALA A 21 -2.62 9.51 6.42
CA ALA A 21 -2.20 8.57 5.41
C ALA A 21 -0.68 8.68 5.21
N VAL A 22 -0.09 7.62 4.66
CA VAL A 22 1.32 7.59 4.28
C VAL A 22 1.44 7.22 2.81
N ILE A 23 2.12 8.07 2.06
CA ILE A 23 2.48 7.83 0.66
C ILE A 23 3.88 7.23 0.62
N ILE A 24 4.00 6.05 0.04
CA ILE A 24 5.25 5.39 -0.29
C ILE A 24 5.60 5.78 -1.73
N ARG A 25 6.49 6.76 -1.88
CA ARG A 25 6.96 7.26 -3.18
C ARG A 25 8.22 6.52 -3.60
N ARG A 26 8.13 5.62 -4.58
CA ARG A 26 9.28 4.93 -5.18
C ARG A 26 9.72 5.65 -6.45
N GLY A 27 11.01 5.93 -6.60
CA GLY A 27 11.57 6.42 -7.85
C GLY A 27 12.75 7.38 -7.67
N PRO A 28 13.82 7.29 -8.48
CA PRO A 28 14.17 6.15 -9.35
C PRO A 28 14.39 4.86 -8.54
N SER A 29 14.51 3.71 -9.23
CA SER A 29 14.21 2.32 -8.84
C SER A 29 14.70 1.77 -7.49
N LYS A 30 15.58 2.48 -6.77
CA LYS A 30 16.20 2.11 -5.48
C LYS A 30 16.11 3.21 -4.41
N ARG A 31 15.23 4.19 -4.60
CA ARG A 31 14.99 5.27 -3.64
C ARG A 31 13.50 5.32 -3.34
N VAL A 32 13.18 5.24 -2.06
CA VAL A 32 11.82 5.31 -1.56
C VAL A 32 11.75 6.46 -0.56
N GLN A 33 10.77 7.33 -0.70
CA GLN A 33 10.47 8.39 0.24
C GLN A 33 9.14 8.10 0.92
N LEU A 34 9.04 8.36 2.22
CA LEU A 34 7.75 8.50 2.88
C LEU A 34 7.29 9.95 2.86
N VAL A 35 6.00 10.15 2.59
CA VAL A 35 5.33 11.44 2.71
C VAL A 35 4.08 11.23 3.56
N SER A 36 3.97 11.92 4.68
CA SER A 36 2.71 11.93 5.45
C SER A 36 1.69 12.81 4.75
N TRP A 37 0.44 12.40 4.77
CA TRP A 37 -0.68 13.12 4.17
C TRP A 37 -1.84 13.21 5.17
N GLN A 38 -2.23 14.43 5.52
CA GLN A 38 -3.46 14.71 6.26
C GLN A 38 -4.58 14.99 5.24
N ARG A 39 -5.49 14.03 5.06
CA ARG A 39 -6.51 14.06 4.00
C ARG A 39 -7.60 15.11 4.19
N ASP A 40 -7.91 15.48 5.43
CA ASP A 40 -8.92 16.51 5.75
C ASP A 40 -8.48 17.91 5.31
N LYS A 41 -7.17 18.16 5.26
CA LYS A 41 -6.58 19.48 4.93
C LYS A 41 -5.74 19.47 3.67
N ASP A 42 -5.60 18.31 3.03
CA ASP A 42 -4.68 18.06 1.91
C ASP A 42 -3.25 18.59 2.18
N LYS A 43 -2.77 18.34 3.41
CA LYS A 43 -1.40 18.73 3.82
C LYS A 43 -0.45 17.56 3.68
N PHE A 44 0.66 17.81 2.98
CA PHE A 44 1.70 16.82 2.73
C PHE A 44 3.00 17.22 3.45
N THR A 45 3.58 16.29 4.20
CA THR A 45 4.87 16.48 4.87
C THR A 45 5.87 15.47 4.33
N PRO A 46 6.85 15.91 3.51
CA PRO A 46 7.92 15.04 3.04
C PRO A 46 8.78 14.55 4.21
N GLY A 47 9.09 13.26 4.24
CA GLY A 47 9.94 12.68 5.28
C GLY A 47 11.08 11.84 4.72
N GLN A 48 11.46 10.82 5.49
CA GLN A 48 12.72 10.12 5.32
C GLN A 48 12.80 9.34 4.01
N TRP A 49 14.01 9.27 3.49
CA TRP A 49 14.36 8.46 2.34
C TRP A 49 15.06 7.16 2.75
N LEU A 50 14.74 6.09 2.05
CA LEU A 50 15.45 4.81 2.10
C LEU A 50 16.13 4.53 0.76
N LYS A 51 17.41 4.16 0.83
CA LYS A 51 18.14 3.55 -0.29
C LYS A 51 17.88 2.04 -0.29
N GLY A 52 16.87 1.58 -1.03
CA GLY A 52 16.44 0.19 -1.05
C GLY A 52 15.07 0.01 -1.70
N ARG A 53 14.39 -1.06 -1.33
CA ARG A 53 13.00 -1.36 -1.67
C ARG A 53 12.15 -1.33 -0.40
N ILE A 54 10.96 -0.75 -0.50
CA ILE A 54 9.84 -1.04 0.39
C ILE A 54 8.85 -1.86 -0.44
N TYR A 55 8.31 -2.93 0.12
CA TYR A 55 7.28 -3.75 -0.49
C TYR A 55 5.92 -3.29 0.03
N GLU A 56 5.37 -2.26 -0.62
CA GLU A 56 4.17 -1.52 -0.19
C GLU A 56 2.95 -2.42 0.13
N ARG A 57 2.80 -3.53 -0.60
CA ARG A 57 1.71 -4.51 -0.42
C ARG A 57 1.85 -5.37 0.83
N ARG A 58 3.02 -5.35 1.49
CA ARG A 58 3.31 -6.04 2.76
C ARG A 58 3.44 -5.10 3.95
N CYS A 59 3.19 -3.82 3.74
CA CYS A 59 3.22 -2.80 4.77
C CYS A 59 1.83 -2.61 5.38
N ASP A 60 1.69 -1.85 6.46
CA ASP A 60 0.41 -1.45 6.99
C ASP A 60 0.55 -0.22 7.88
N LEU A 61 -0.54 0.55 8.01
CA LEU A 61 -0.59 1.72 8.86
C LEU A 61 -1.47 1.41 10.07
N SER A 62 -1.03 1.84 11.26
CA SER A 62 -1.82 1.67 12.47
C SER A 62 -3.16 2.41 12.34
N PRO A 63 -4.23 1.98 13.03
CA PRO A 63 -5.54 2.61 12.95
C PRO A 63 -5.50 4.14 13.08
N SER A 64 -4.72 4.66 14.02
CA SER A 64 -4.57 6.09 14.24
C SER A 64 -3.69 6.81 13.20
N GLY A 65 -2.84 6.09 12.47
CA GLY A 65 -1.78 6.66 11.63
C GLY A 65 -0.44 6.87 12.34
N LYS A 66 -0.37 6.65 13.66
CA LYS A 66 0.83 6.93 14.48
C LYS A 66 2.02 6.02 14.12
N TYR A 67 1.78 4.78 13.72
CA TYR A 67 2.83 3.81 13.44
C TYR A 67 2.70 3.21 12.04
N LEU A 68 3.83 3.08 11.35
CA LEU A 68 3.95 2.36 10.10
C LEU A 68 4.66 1.03 10.35
N LEU A 69 4.05 -0.07 9.92
CA LEU A 69 4.70 -1.36 9.78
C LEU A 69 5.12 -1.50 8.32
N TYR A 70 6.40 -1.71 8.06
CA TYR A 70 6.90 -1.80 6.68
C TYR A 70 7.86 -2.95 6.49
N PHE A 71 7.77 -3.58 5.32
CA PHE A 71 8.73 -4.57 4.86
C PHE A 71 9.66 -3.93 3.84
N ALA A 72 10.97 -4.03 4.10
CA ALA A 72 11.99 -3.40 3.27
C ALA A 72 13.16 -4.34 3.00
N ALA A 73 13.89 -4.06 1.91
CA ALA A 73 15.12 -4.75 1.55
C ALA A 73 16.17 -3.79 1.00
N SER A 74 17.41 -4.00 1.42
CA SER A 74 18.61 -3.42 0.81
C SER A 74 19.29 -4.42 -0.15
N HIS A 75 18.97 -5.72 -0.01
CA HIS A 75 19.65 -6.85 -0.65
C HIS A 75 21.15 -6.89 -0.37
N LYS A 76 21.55 -6.35 0.80
CA LYS A 76 22.95 -6.29 1.25
C LYS A 76 23.06 -6.70 2.72
N PRO A 77 24.20 -7.28 3.13
CA PRO A 77 24.50 -7.52 4.53
C PRO A 77 24.39 -6.25 5.39
N PRO A 78 24.13 -6.38 6.71
CA PRO A 78 23.89 -7.65 7.41
C PRO A 78 22.43 -8.11 7.35
N LEU A 79 21.47 -7.22 7.09
CA LEU A 79 20.04 -7.55 7.20
C LEU A 79 19.43 -8.17 5.94
N TYR A 80 19.89 -7.77 4.75
CA TYR A 80 19.30 -8.07 3.44
C TYR A 80 17.85 -7.58 3.27
N ALA A 81 16.93 -8.07 4.10
CA ALA A 81 15.53 -7.68 4.20
C ALA A 81 15.06 -7.71 5.66
N TRP A 82 14.07 -6.89 6.01
CA TRP A 82 13.56 -6.76 7.37
C TRP A 82 12.12 -6.23 7.38
N THR A 83 11.40 -6.56 8.45
CA THR A 83 10.16 -5.89 8.83
C THR A 83 10.45 -4.93 9.97
N ALA A 84 9.89 -3.73 9.95
CA ALA A 84 10.10 -2.77 11.02
C ALA A 84 8.85 -1.94 11.30
N VAL A 85 8.78 -1.41 12.53
CA VAL A 85 7.81 -0.41 12.96
C VAL A 85 8.51 0.93 13.08
N SER A 86 7.96 1.99 12.49
CA SER A 86 8.44 3.36 12.62
C SER A 86 7.29 4.33 12.88
N ARG A 87 7.61 5.61 13.09
CA ARG A 87 6.63 6.70 13.14
C ARG A 87 6.71 7.52 11.84
N PRO A 88 5.64 7.60 11.05
CA PRO A 88 5.61 8.43 9.85
C PRO A 88 5.87 9.91 10.14
N PRO A 89 6.50 10.66 9.21
CA PRO A 89 6.97 10.24 7.89
C PRO A 89 8.40 9.67 7.92
N PHE A 90 8.86 9.11 9.04
CA PHE A 90 10.20 8.54 9.18
C PHE A 90 10.20 7.01 9.06
N LEU A 91 11.33 6.47 8.61
CA LEU A 91 11.64 5.04 8.50
C LEU A 91 12.62 4.57 9.58
N SER A 92 12.96 5.43 10.54
CA SER A 92 13.77 5.04 11.69
C SER A 92 13.01 4.01 12.52
N ALA A 93 13.56 2.79 12.56
CA ALA A 93 12.91 1.65 13.19
C ALA A 93 12.88 1.80 14.72
N LEU A 94 11.68 1.79 15.29
CA LEU A 94 11.44 1.61 16.72
C LEU A 94 11.57 0.14 17.11
N ALA A 95 11.05 -0.75 16.26
CA ALA A 95 11.24 -2.19 16.30
C ALA A 95 11.65 -2.72 14.92
N LEU A 96 12.49 -3.75 14.88
CA LEU A 96 12.95 -4.37 13.64
C LEU A 96 13.10 -5.88 13.83
N TRP A 97 12.57 -6.64 12.89
CA TRP A 97 12.73 -8.08 12.75
C TRP A 97 13.55 -8.38 11.49
N PRO A 98 14.77 -8.91 11.65
CA PRO A 98 15.55 -9.40 10.51
C PRO A 98 14.78 -10.48 9.76
N LYS A 99 14.82 -10.44 8.42
CA LYS A 99 14.20 -11.46 7.56
C LYS A 99 15.21 -12.20 6.69
N GLY A 100 16.25 -11.51 6.21
CA GLY A 100 17.32 -12.11 5.40
C GLY A 100 16.98 -12.33 3.92
N ASP A 101 15.69 -12.50 3.58
CA ASP A 101 15.21 -12.73 2.22
C ASP A 101 13.84 -12.06 1.99
N CYS A 102 13.28 -12.22 0.78
CA CYS A 102 12.01 -11.62 0.38
C CYS A 102 10.84 -12.64 0.30
N TRP A 103 10.98 -13.82 0.91
CA TRP A 103 9.89 -14.79 1.06
C TRP A 103 9.16 -14.53 2.37
N GLY A 104 7.86 -14.20 2.32
CA GLY A 104 7.11 -13.71 3.48
C GLY A 104 7.49 -12.26 3.87
N GLY A 105 7.60 -11.97 5.16
CA GLY A 105 7.90 -10.63 5.66
C GLY A 105 6.71 -9.66 5.62
N GLY A 106 6.82 -8.55 6.34
CA GLY A 106 5.73 -7.61 6.57
C GLY A 106 4.70 -8.10 7.58
N GLY A 107 3.53 -7.48 7.58
CA GLY A 107 2.46 -7.80 8.52
C GLY A 107 1.31 -6.81 8.48
N LEU A 108 0.45 -6.90 9.50
CA LEU A 108 -0.74 -6.06 9.66
C LEU A 108 -0.90 -5.59 11.11
N PHE A 109 -1.45 -4.41 11.30
CA PHE A 109 -2.04 -3.97 12.55
C PHE A 109 -3.46 -4.53 12.66
N VAL A 110 -3.66 -5.47 13.59
CA VAL A 110 -4.99 -5.92 14.01
C VAL A 110 -5.65 -4.82 14.84
N GLN A 111 -4.88 -4.23 15.75
CA GLN A 111 -5.26 -3.06 16.56
C GLN A 111 -4.09 -2.08 16.62
N GLU A 112 -4.28 -0.92 17.26
CA GLU A 112 -3.27 0.15 17.35
C GLU A 112 -1.89 -0.33 17.81
N ARG A 113 -1.86 -1.34 18.70
CA ARG A 113 -0.63 -1.89 19.28
C ARG A 113 -0.61 -3.42 19.23
N GLU A 114 -1.36 -4.00 18.30
CA GLU A 114 -1.36 -5.46 18.06
C GLU A 114 -1.02 -5.72 16.60
N ILE A 115 0.12 -6.39 16.38
CA ILE A 115 0.68 -6.66 15.06
C ILE A 115 0.71 -8.16 14.81
N GLN A 116 0.29 -8.57 13.62
CA GLN A 116 0.52 -9.92 13.10
C GLN A 116 1.57 -9.87 12.00
N LEU A 117 2.69 -10.57 12.20
CA LEU A 117 3.79 -10.65 11.25
C LEU A 117 3.65 -11.84 10.32
N ASN A 118 4.02 -11.67 9.05
CA ASN A 118 4.19 -12.78 8.11
C ASN A 118 5.62 -13.34 8.18
N HIS A 119 6.08 -13.65 9.38
CA HIS A 119 7.38 -14.24 9.65
C HIS A 119 7.21 -15.71 10.06
N PRO A 120 8.17 -16.60 9.69
CA PRO A 120 8.19 -17.95 10.25
C PRO A 120 8.50 -17.87 11.75
N SER A 121 8.05 -18.86 12.51
CA SER A 121 8.17 -18.87 13.98
C SER A 121 9.60 -18.66 14.49
N HIS A 122 10.59 -19.19 13.78
CA HIS A 122 12.01 -19.08 14.12
C HIS A 122 12.65 -17.72 13.73
N GLN A 123 11.93 -16.81 13.05
CA GLN A 123 12.38 -15.45 12.69
C GLN A 123 11.51 -14.36 13.35
N MET A 124 10.98 -14.63 14.55
CA MET A 124 10.16 -13.69 15.33
C MET A 124 10.98 -12.84 16.33
N ALA A 125 12.29 -13.07 16.42
CA ALA A 125 13.17 -12.31 17.30
C ALA A 125 13.42 -10.90 16.76
N LEU A 126 13.40 -9.91 17.66
CA LEU A 126 13.84 -8.55 17.36
C LEU A 126 15.36 -8.51 17.13
N ALA A 127 15.81 -7.56 16.32
CA ALA A 127 17.23 -7.23 16.25
C ALA A 127 17.74 -6.77 17.64
N GLU A 128 19.00 -7.09 17.96
CA GLU A 128 19.57 -6.99 19.33
C GLU A 128 19.37 -5.63 20.03
N LYS A 129 19.33 -4.53 19.27
CA LYS A 129 19.20 -3.16 19.81
C LYS A 129 17.75 -2.66 19.86
N ASN A 130 16.79 -3.46 19.43
CA ASN A 130 15.38 -3.10 19.40
C ASN A 130 14.64 -3.78 20.54
N SER A 131 13.72 -3.04 21.16
CA SER A 131 12.77 -3.57 22.13
C SER A 131 11.39 -3.01 21.85
N LEU A 132 10.37 -3.79 22.21
CA LEU A 132 8.98 -3.39 22.14
C LEU A 132 8.46 -3.00 23.52
N PRO A 133 7.64 -1.95 23.64
CA PRO A 133 6.93 -1.66 24.89
C PRO A 133 6.05 -2.83 25.27
N LYS A 134 5.91 -3.09 26.58
CA LYS A 134 5.15 -4.23 27.13
C LYS A 134 3.70 -4.33 26.64
N HIS A 135 3.11 -3.21 26.22
CA HIS A 135 1.72 -3.13 25.76
C HIS A 135 1.57 -3.40 24.25
N PHE A 136 2.67 -3.62 23.51
CA PHE A 136 2.60 -4.12 22.15
C PHE A 136 2.47 -5.64 22.15
N LYS A 137 1.49 -6.14 21.40
CA LYS A 137 1.29 -7.58 21.18
C LYS A 137 1.76 -7.94 19.79
N ILE A 138 2.57 -8.99 19.68
CA ILE A 138 3.08 -9.49 18.40
C ILE A 138 2.64 -10.93 18.24
N GLY A 139 1.96 -11.21 17.12
CA GLY A 139 1.55 -12.54 16.70
C GLY A 139 2.02 -12.86 15.28
N ARG A 140 1.62 -14.02 14.79
CA ARG A 140 1.79 -14.44 13.39
C ARG A 140 0.45 -14.31 12.67
N THR A 141 0.47 -14.06 11.37
CA THR A 141 -0.76 -13.92 10.57
C THR A 141 -1.55 -15.23 10.47
N ASN A 142 -0.86 -16.36 10.39
CA ASN A 142 -1.41 -17.71 10.39
C ASN A 142 -0.28 -18.73 10.58
N GLU A 143 -0.61 -20.02 10.53
CA GLU A 143 0.36 -21.11 10.65
C GLU A 143 1.40 -21.10 9.52
N GLN A 144 0.97 -20.71 8.31
CA GLN A 144 1.79 -20.56 7.10
C GLN A 144 2.59 -19.24 7.05
N ALA A 145 2.58 -18.44 8.12
CA ALA A 145 3.31 -17.18 8.15
C ALA A 145 4.81 -17.42 7.90
N GLY A 146 5.41 -16.60 7.04
CA GLY A 146 6.76 -16.80 6.51
C GLY A 146 6.79 -17.36 5.08
N CYS A 147 5.65 -17.79 4.56
CA CYS A 147 5.49 -18.22 3.17
C CYS A 147 4.86 -17.12 2.30
N GLY A 148 4.90 -17.34 0.98
CA GLY A 148 4.32 -16.45 -0.01
C GLY A 148 5.15 -15.20 -0.28
N GLU A 149 4.58 -14.29 -1.05
CA GLU A 149 5.17 -13.01 -1.41
C GLU A 149 4.27 -11.88 -0.87
N ASP A 150 3.62 -11.13 -1.76
CA ASP A 150 2.70 -10.06 -1.38
C ASP A 150 1.39 -10.61 -0.81
N PHE A 151 0.98 -11.80 -1.26
CA PHE A 151 -0.03 -12.63 -0.61
C PHE A 151 0.67 -13.49 0.46
N PRO A 152 0.16 -13.55 1.71
CA PRO A 152 -1.21 -13.25 2.11
C PRO A 152 -1.50 -11.81 2.57
N ILE A 153 -0.47 -11.01 2.90
CA ILE A 153 -0.65 -9.71 3.57
C ILE A 153 -1.56 -8.76 2.76
N TYR A 154 -1.34 -8.67 1.46
CA TYR A 154 -2.11 -7.79 0.61
C TYR A 154 -3.60 -8.12 0.62
N ASN A 155 -3.95 -9.41 0.47
CA ASN A 155 -5.33 -9.87 0.51
C ASN A 155 -5.97 -9.63 1.88
N LEU A 156 -5.28 -10.00 2.96
CA LEU A 156 -5.78 -9.80 4.32
C LEU A 156 -6.04 -8.32 4.63
N ARG A 157 -5.18 -7.41 4.14
CA ARG A 157 -5.37 -5.97 4.28
C ARG A 157 -6.58 -5.47 3.50
N LEU A 158 -6.71 -5.88 2.23
CA LEU A 158 -7.85 -5.51 1.39
C LEU A 158 -9.18 -5.91 2.05
N LEU A 159 -9.29 -7.16 2.48
CA LEU A 159 -10.48 -7.68 3.17
C LEU A 159 -10.82 -6.89 4.43
N ARG A 160 -9.81 -6.61 5.27
CA ARG A 160 -9.98 -5.79 6.48
C ARG A 160 -10.47 -4.38 6.14
N ASP A 161 -9.95 -3.79 5.07
CA ASP A 161 -10.23 -2.40 4.69
C ASP A 161 -11.48 -2.26 3.79
N GLY A 162 -12.34 -3.29 3.77
CA GLY A 162 -13.66 -3.27 3.15
C GLY A 162 -13.68 -3.64 1.67
N TRP A 163 -12.55 -4.04 1.09
CA TRP A 163 -12.52 -4.60 -0.26
C TRP A 163 -13.01 -6.05 -0.23
N GLN A 164 -13.93 -6.39 -1.13
CA GLN A 164 -14.47 -7.73 -1.28
C GLN A 164 -13.96 -8.35 -2.57
N PRO A 165 -13.50 -9.62 -2.56
CA PRO A 165 -13.16 -10.32 -3.78
C PRO A 165 -14.42 -10.51 -4.62
N ILE A 166 -14.30 -10.30 -5.93
CA ILE A 166 -15.37 -10.64 -6.88
C ILE A 166 -15.07 -12.06 -7.36
N GLU A 167 -15.98 -12.99 -7.07
CA GLU A 167 -15.86 -14.39 -7.47
C GLU A 167 -15.72 -14.49 -9.00
N LYS A 168 -14.88 -15.44 -9.42
CA LYS A 168 -14.69 -15.74 -10.84
C LYS A 168 -15.81 -16.65 -11.30
N GLU A 169 -16.43 -16.36 -12.43
CA GLU A 169 -17.08 -17.41 -13.20
C GLU A 169 -15.97 -18.37 -13.66
N GLU A 170 -16.10 -19.66 -13.31
CA GLU A 170 -15.14 -20.68 -13.74
C GLU A 170 -15.09 -20.70 -15.27
N SER A 171 -13.92 -20.37 -15.80
CA SER A 171 -13.56 -20.70 -17.17
C SER A 171 -12.53 -21.82 -17.07
N ASP A 172 -12.81 -22.94 -17.75
CA ASP A 172 -12.02 -24.17 -17.78
C ASP A 172 -10.56 -24.00 -18.29
N SER A 173 -10.10 -22.80 -18.62
CA SER A 173 -8.76 -22.58 -19.18
C SER A 173 -7.74 -22.15 -18.11
N LYS A 174 -7.01 -23.13 -17.58
CA LYS A 174 -5.70 -22.93 -16.94
C LYS A 174 -4.59 -22.57 -17.95
N GLU A 175 -4.90 -21.83 -19.00
CA GLU A 175 -3.97 -21.60 -20.11
C GLU A 175 -3.28 -20.25 -19.99
N LYS A 176 -2.04 -20.18 -19.48
CA LYS A 176 -1.25 -18.94 -19.57
C LYS A 176 -1.27 -18.39 -21.00
N THR A 177 -1.85 -17.22 -21.21
CA THR A 177 -1.84 -16.57 -22.52
C THR A 177 -0.49 -15.91 -22.77
N GLU A 178 0.04 -16.09 -23.99
CA GLU A 178 1.18 -15.31 -24.48
C GLU A 178 0.70 -13.87 -24.76
N PRO A 179 1.34 -12.82 -24.20
CA PRO A 179 2.58 -12.82 -23.42
C PRO A 179 2.38 -13.09 -21.91
N PHE A 180 3.36 -13.76 -21.28
CA PHE A 180 3.44 -14.21 -19.87
C PHE A 180 3.16 -13.20 -18.74
N TYR A 181 2.85 -11.94 -19.06
CA TYR A 181 2.63 -10.87 -18.11
C TYR A 181 1.17 -10.71 -17.71
N HIS A 182 0.22 -11.19 -18.52
CA HIS A 182 -1.21 -11.00 -18.28
C HIS A 182 -1.87 -12.27 -17.74
N PHE A 183 -2.82 -12.10 -16.84
CA PHE A 183 -3.66 -13.17 -16.33
C PHE A 183 -4.86 -13.32 -17.27
N ASN A 184 -5.26 -14.56 -17.58
CA ASN A 184 -6.48 -14.82 -18.35
C ASN A 184 -7.73 -14.20 -17.69
N LEU A 185 -7.79 -14.35 -16.38
CA LEU A 185 -8.82 -13.76 -15.55
C LEU A 185 -8.15 -12.90 -14.48
N PRO A 186 -8.42 -11.58 -14.46
CA PRO A 186 -7.86 -10.70 -13.46
C PRO A 186 -8.26 -11.15 -12.05
N ILE A 187 -7.43 -10.81 -11.07
CA ILE A 187 -7.85 -10.89 -9.66
C ILE A 187 -8.61 -9.61 -9.36
N THR A 188 -9.91 -9.73 -9.08
CA THR A 188 -10.82 -8.59 -8.95
C THR A 188 -11.31 -8.40 -7.53
N TYR A 189 -11.34 -7.14 -7.10
CA TYR A 189 -11.96 -6.71 -5.85
C TYR A 189 -12.88 -5.53 -6.11
N SER A 190 -13.95 -5.39 -5.33
CA SER A 190 -14.75 -4.18 -5.26
C SER A 190 -14.77 -3.60 -3.85
N LYS A 191 -14.94 -2.28 -3.76
CA LYS A 191 -15.20 -1.59 -2.50
C LYS A 191 -16.28 -0.55 -2.71
N THR A 192 -17.33 -0.64 -1.90
CA THR A 192 -18.45 0.29 -1.92
C THR A 192 -18.02 1.66 -1.41
N ARG A 193 -18.47 2.73 -2.07
CA ARG A 193 -18.31 4.09 -1.59
C ARG A 193 -19.00 4.23 -0.22
N PRO A 194 -18.33 4.80 0.80
CA PRO A 194 -18.94 5.02 2.12
C PRO A 194 -20.26 5.81 2.04
N ALA A 195 -21.28 5.36 2.78
CA ALA A 195 -22.66 5.84 2.66
C ALA A 195 -22.88 7.30 3.10
N ASP A 196 -22.01 7.83 3.95
CA ASP A 196 -22.08 9.21 4.45
C ASP A 196 -21.68 10.25 3.38
N ALA A 197 -21.15 9.77 2.24
CA ALA A 197 -20.69 10.54 1.10
C ALA A 197 -21.82 10.92 0.15
N SER A 198 -22.68 11.85 0.56
CA SER A 198 -23.79 12.42 -0.23
C SER A 198 -24.87 11.39 -0.66
N LYS A 199 -26.12 11.65 -0.29
CA LYS A 199 -27.27 10.77 -0.53
C LYS A 199 -27.54 10.40 -2.01
N ARG A 200 -26.89 11.06 -2.98
CA ARG A 200 -27.17 10.90 -4.42
C ARG A 200 -26.44 9.74 -5.08
N ASN A 201 -25.31 9.28 -4.52
CA ASN A 201 -24.44 8.28 -5.14
C ASN A 201 -24.03 7.16 -4.17
N ASN A 202 -24.91 6.87 -3.21
CA ASN A 202 -24.70 5.82 -2.21
C ASN A 202 -24.84 4.46 -2.90
N GLY A 203 -23.74 3.68 -2.94
CA GLY A 203 -23.71 2.35 -3.57
C GLY A 203 -22.82 2.23 -4.81
N ASP A 204 -22.21 3.31 -5.30
CA ASP A 204 -21.14 3.21 -6.30
C ASP A 204 -20.00 2.35 -5.75
N GLN A 205 -19.42 1.50 -6.59
CA GLN A 205 -18.32 0.63 -6.24
C GLN A 205 -17.07 1.02 -7.01
N LEU A 206 -15.93 1.08 -6.32
CA LEU A 206 -14.63 1.10 -6.95
C LEU A 206 -14.19 -0.34 -7.17
N LYS A 207 -14.00 -0.73 -8.42
CA LYS A 207 -13.48 -2.03 -8.80
C LYS A 207 -12.00 -1.92 -9.13
N MET A 208 -11.22 -2.85 -8.61
CA MET A 208 -9.79 -3.02 -8.86
C MET A 208 -9.58 -4.36 -9.55
N SER A 209 -8.90 -4.34 -10.70
CA SER A 209 -8.53 -5.52 -11.48
C SER A 209 -7.01 -5.64 -11.52
N ILE A 210 -6.45 -6.71 -10.95
CA ILE A 210 -5.04 -7.06 -11.11
C ILE A 210 -4.95 -7.92 -12.37
N CYS A 211 -4.60 -7.28 -13.49
CA CYS A 211 -4.63 -7.89 -14.81
C CYS A 211 -3.37 -8.71 -15.10
N GLY A 212 -2.29 -8.51 -14.34
CA GLY A 212 -1.02 -9.15 -14.67
C GLY A 212 0.14 -8.70 -13.80
N ILE A 213 1.33 -9.24 -14.10
CA ILE A 213 2.59 -8.91 -13.44
C ILE A 213 3.75 -8.76 -14.42
N ALA A 214 4.79 -8.05 -13.98
CA ALA A 214 6.11 -7.99 -14.62
C ALA A 214 6.15 -7.48 -16.07
N GLU A 215 5.12 -6.77 -16.54
CA GLU A 215 5.12 -6.19 -17.89
C GLU A 215 6.32 -5.25 -18.07
N PRO A 216 7.11 -5.38 -19.16
CA PRO A 216 8.31 -4.59 -19.37
C PRO A 216 8.04 -3.08 -19.27
N ASN A 217 8.90 -2.38 -18.53
CA ASN A 217 8.80 -0.93 -18.28
C ASN A 217 7.57 -0.46 -17.50
N ASN A 218 6.80 -1.38 -16.90
CA ASN A 218 5.64 -1.07 -16.07
C ASN A 218 5.87 -1.43 -14.60
N PRO A 219 4.96 -1.03 -13.68
CA PRO A 219 4.99 -1.54 -12.31
C PRO A 219 4.91 -3.06 -12.29
N TRP A 220 5.38 -3.67 -11.19
CA TRP A 220 5.36 -5.13 -11.05
C TRP A 220 3.95 -5.70 -11.16
N TYR A 221 2.91 -4.98 -10.73
CA TYR A 221 1.51 -5.34 -10.98
C TYR A 221 0.90 -4.39 -12.00
N ILE A 222 0.14 -4.96 -12.94
CA ILE A 222 -0.73 -4.24 -13.84
C ILE A 222 -2.09 -4.15 -13.15
N VAL A 223 -2.48 -2.95 -12.73
CA VAL A 223 -3.72 -2.72 -12.00
C VAL A 223 -4.55 -1.69 -12.73
N GLU A 224 -5.81 -2.05 -12.96
CA GLU A 224 -6.80 -1.19 -13.58
C GLU A 224 -7.95 -0.95 -12.62
N TYR A 225 -8.55 0.23 -12.74
CA TYR A 225 -9.66 0.63 -11.90
C TYR A 225 -10.84 1.13 -12.73
N GLN A 226 -12.04 0.89 -12.23
CA GLN A 226 -13.26 1.45 -12.75
C GLN A 226 -14.26 1.71 -11.63
N ILE A 227 -15.21 2.59 -11.88
CA ILE A 227 -16.33 2.85 -10.99
C ILE A 227 -17.57 2.22 -11.62
N GLU A 228 -18.27 1.41 -10.85
CA GLU A 228 -19.52 0.76 -11.23
C GLU A 228 -20.65 1.26 -10.32
N ALA A 229 -21.86 1.35 -10.86
CA ALA A 229 -23.06 1.50 -10.05
C ALA A 229 -23.30 0.21 -9.26
N SER A 230 -24.17 0.25 -8.24
CA SER A 230 -24.61 -0.94 -7.51
C SER A 230 -25.29 -1.98 -8.42
N SER A 231 -25.83 -1.56 -9.57
CA SER A 231 -26.39 -2.44 -10.61
C SER A 231 -25.35 -3.13 -11.50
N GLY A 232 -24.05 -2.81 -11.34
CA GLY A 232 -22.97 -3.33 -12.19
C GLY A 232 -22.71 -2.50 -13.46
N ILE A 233 -23.49 -1.44 -13.72
CA ILE A 233 -23.25 -0.54 -14.84
C ILE A 233 -21.94 0.22 -14.64
N ILE A 234 -21.03 0.16 -15.62
CA ILE A 234 -19.79 0.95 -15.59
C ILE A 234 -20.13 2.43 -15.70
N LEU A 235 -19.81 3.19 -14.66
CA LEU A 235 -20.01 4.64 -14.60
C LEU A 235 -18.78 5.40 -15.12
N LYS A 236 -17.57 4.87 -14.85
CA LYS A 236 -16.31 5.49 -15.29
C LYS A 236 -15.18 4.48 -15.35
N GLU A 237 -14.50 4.42 -16.48
CA GLU A 237 -13.22 3.74 -16.60
C GLU A 237 -12.09 4.69 -16.15
N LEU A 238 -11.36 4.30 -15.10
CA LEU A 238 -10.20 5.06 -14.63
C LEU A 238 -8.91 4.57 -15.30
N GLY A 239 -8.93 3.33 -15.80
CA GLY A 239 -7.81 2.66 -16.45
C GLY A 239 -6.68 2.35 -15.47
N ARG A 240 -5.44 2.32 -15.99
CA ARG A 240 -4.25 2.02 -15.20
C ARG A 240 -3.90 3.16 -14.25
N LEU A 241 -3.83 2.85 -12.96
CA LEU A 241 -3.43 3.75 -11.88
C LEU A 241 -2.34 3.10 -11.03
N ASP A 242 -1.55 3.90 -10.32
CA ASP A 242 -0.57 3.36 -9.37
C ASP A 242 -1.28 2.84 -8.09
N TRP A 243 -2.38 3.52 -7.70
CA TRP A 243 -3.21 3.20 -6.53
C TRP A 243 -4.54 3.98 -6.61
N ALA A 244 -5.64 3.43 -6.07
CA ALA A 244 -6.88 4.17 -5.82
C ALA A 244 -7.68 3.55 -4.66
N ASP A 245 -8.40 4.38 -3.90
CA ASP A 245 -9.35 3.96 -2.86
C ASP A 245 -10.38 5.07 -2.59
N TRP A 246 -11.47 4.74 -1.88
CA TRP A 246 -12.40 5.72 -1.32
C TRP A 246 -11.82 6.34 -0.05
N ASP A 247 -11.91 7.67 0.05
CA ASP A 247 -11.75 8.34 1.33
C ASP A 247 -12.97 8.10 2.23
N SER A 248 -12.83 8.36 3.52
CA SER A 248 -13.89 8.26 4.53
C SER A 248 -15.10 9.16 4.22
N ASN A 249 -14.87 10.30 3.56
CA ASN A 249 -15.93 11.20 3.09
C ASN A 249 -16.52 10.79 1.72
N GLY A 250 -16.06 9.66 1.16
CA GLY A 250 -16.38 9.07 -0.14
C GLY A 250 -15.91 9.82 -1.38
N ASP A 251 -14.99 10.78 -1.24
CA ASP A 251 -14.20 11.25 -2.37
C ASP A 251 -13.33 10.09 -2.91
N LEU A 252 -13.17 10.02 -4.22
CA LEU A 252 -12.20 9.11 -4.83
C LEU A 252 -10.79 9.68 -4.66
N LEU A 253 -9.89 8.92 -4.06
CA LEU A 253 -8.47 9.22 -4.03
C LEU A 253 -7.74 8.31 -5.00
N PHE A 254 -6.83 8.85 -5.79
CA PHE A 254 -6.00 8.02 -6.66
C PHE A 254 -4.63 8.62 -6.91
N ALA A 255 -3.68 7.75 -7.25
CA ALA A 255 -2.35 8.12 -7.67
C ALA A 255 -2.09 7.67 -9.10
N LYS A 256 -1.51 8.58 -9.88
CA LYS A 256 -1.16 8.33 -11.28
C LYS A 256 0.10 9.08 -11.62
N GLN A 257 1.08 8.37 -12.19
CA GLN A 257 2.30 8.95 -12.75
C GLN A 257 3.10 9.78 -11.74
N GLY A 258 3.12 9.39 -10.46
CA GLY A 258 3.86 10.13 -9.42
C GLY A 258 3.11 11.33 -8.82
N LYS A 259 1.82 11.48 -9.11
CA LYS A 259 0.94 12.52 -8.57
C LYS A 259 -0.22 11.91 -7.80
N VAL A 260 -0.79 12.66 -6.85
CA VAL A 260 -2.02 12.29 -6.12
C VAL A 260 -3.16 13.21 -6.53
N PHE A 261 -4.34 12.64 -6.68
CA PHE A 261 -5.56 13.33 -7.09
C PHE A 261 -6.72 13.00 -6.16
N ARG A 262 -7.69 13.90 -6.09
CA ARG A 262 -8.98 13.74 -5.41
C ARG A 262 -10.13 14.08 -6.34
N SER A 263 -11.14 13.22 -6.40
CA SER A 263 -12.36 13.38 -7.20
C SER A 263 -13.57 13.42 -6.27
N LYS A 264 -14.25 14.56 -6.19
CA LYS A 264 -15.52 14.68 -5.43
C LYS A 264 -16.73 14.20 -6.21
N ASN A 265 -16.57 14.09 -7.52
CA ASN A 265 -17.57 13.61 -8.46
C ASN A 265 -16.88 12.80 -9.57
N LEU A 266 -17.66 12.20 -10.46
CA LEU A 266 -17.17 11.36 -11.54
C LEU A 266 -16.57 12.13 -12.72
N ILE A 267 -16.71 13.44 -12.76
CA ILE A 267 -16.30 14.28 -13.91
C ILE A 267 -14.90 14.82 -13.66
N ASP A 268 -14.74 15.56 -12.57
CA ASP A 268 -13.55 16.36 -12.29
C ASP A 268 -12.68 15.76 -11.19
N SER A 269 -11.37 15.82 -11.41
CA SER A 269 -10.35 15.46 -10.42
C SER A 269 -9.40 16.63 -10.18
N LEU A 270 -9.15 16.94 -8.91
CA LEU A 270 -8.16 17.92 -8.47
C LEU A 270 -6.81 17.25 -8.24
N GLU A 271 -5.74 17.79 -8.84
CA GLU A 271 -4.37 17.42 -8.50
C GLU A 271 -4.00 18.01 -7.13
N LEU A 272 -3.61 17.15 -6.18
CA LEU A 272 -3.25 17.58 -4.83
C LEU A 272 -1.74 17.82 -4.68
N ILE A 273 -0.92 16.98 -5.29
CA ILE A 273 0.54 17.08 -5.22
C ILE A 273 1.24 16.35 -6.38
N ASP A 274 2.37 16.90 -6.83
CA ASP A 274 3.29 16.27 -7.77
C ASP A 274 4.62 15.87 -7.09
N LEU A 275 4.74 14.59 -6.75
CA LEU A 275 5.90 14.04 -6.06
C LEU A 275 7.04 13.64 -7.01
N ARG A 276 6.91 13.85 -8.32
CA ARG A 276 8.01 13.64 -9.27
C ARG A 276 9.16 14.63 -9.00
N THR A 277 8.81 15.82 -8.53
CA THR A 277 9.73 16.92 -8.24
C THR A 277 10.60 16.68 -7.01
N ASN A 278 10.19 15.76 -6.12
CA ASN A 278 10.95 15.43 -4.92
C ASN A 278 12.29 14.78 -5.30
N LEU A 279 13.37 15.47 -4.94
CA LEU A 279 14.74 14.98 -5.09
C LEU A 279 15.17 14.27 -3.81
N TYR A 280 16.06 13.28 -3.98
CA TYR A 280 16.63 12.58 -2.85
C TYR A 280 17.38 13.56 -1.93
N GLN A 281 17.01 13.54 -0.65
CA GLN A 281 17.68 14.28 0.40
C GLN A 281 17.84 13.37 1.61
N GLU A 282 18.97 13.50 2.31
CA GLU A 282 19.12 12.87 3.61
C GLU A 282 18.32 13.67 4.65
N ILE A 283 17.26 13.05 5.16
CA ILE A 283 16.39 13.62 6.19
C ILE A 283 16.56 12.76 7.43
N ALA A 284 17.21 13.33 8.45
CA ALA A 284 17.37 12.69 9.74
C ALA A 284 16.03 12.60 10.47
N PRO A 285 15.80 11.55 11.28
CA PRO A 285 14.61 11.48 12.11
C PRO A 285 14.60 12.57 13.18
N GLU A 286 13.43 13.14 13.42
CA GLU A 286 13.23 13.98 14.59
C GLU A 286 13.28 13.14 15.88
N SER A 287 13.60 13.76 17.01
CA SER A 287 13.80 13.07 18.30
C SER A 287 12.57 12.31 18.79
N TRP A 288 11.36 12.75 18.41
CA TRP A 288 10.12 12.04 18.74
C TRP A 288 9.89 10.80 17.88
N ALA A 289 10.49 10.72 16.69
CA ALA A 289 10.30 9.61 15.76
C ALA A 289 11.16 8.39 16.13
N THR A 290 12.14 8.56 17.02
CA THR A 290 13.04 7.51 17.50
C THR A 290 12.63 6.95 18.87
N ARG A 291 11.46 7.36 19.38
CA ARG A 291 10.91 6.95 20.68
C ARG A 291 9.44 6.50 20.53
N TRP A 292 9.06 5.51 21.33
CA TRP A 292 7.68 4.99 21.43
C TRP A 292 6.69 6.05 21.94
#